data_AF-A0A100WM01-F1
#
_entry.id   AF-A0A100WM01-F1
#
_cell.length_a   1.000
_cell.length_b   1.000
_cell.length_c   1.000
_cell.angle_alpha   90.00
_cell.angle_beta   90.00
_cell.angle_gamma   90.00
#
_symmetry.space_group_name_H-M   'P 1'
#
loop_
_entity.id
_entity.type
_entity.pdbx_description
1 polymer ?
#
loop_
_entity_poly.entity_id
_entity_poly.type
_entity_poly.pdbx_seq_one_letter_code
_entity_poly.pdbx_strand_id
1 'polypeptide(L)'
;MSVLEAFLTTYETARSNFGGDTLLQPGTPLFESGAAVGAVASDMARSIPGDAWTGTASDAYAEANNENTTKMRAFAALDKRLGSQIDAAAYSVSRGRQDLVTVHDQVTSLADSVPPGPLREVMLMPIVAAGMGQIGDIVSRTAADLSDISKDITEIADEFQKLAGDQGIGTCDEDPREKLVDILREYQVEEDWKPMPTGLLDLIRKFGDRGKDIAGHADLTAGEYALVAELGATQGPMAVWDFFDIKSAAEEEAINRFPPPAPLATSDNRTDAFRHTYWNALMTQRFGEEWTRQFATAHERRPGEPAPREAMDLYNNEIGRQIGTTHPNASTEELADLVGSAVRNGDTVIVSMDGRGLEWSSNTQALPMGAHGGNPDAPADGGPPVKLPPGHPTPYPTEGRTPGIPA
;
A
#
# COMPACT_ATOMS: atom_id res chain seq x y z
N MET A 1 -26.14 -25.12 12.85
CA MET A 1 -26.19 -23.68 12.61
C MET A 1 -27.60 -23.35 12.14
N SER A 2 -28.30 -22.44 12.80
CA SER A 2 -29.66 -22.01 12.37
C SER A 2 -29.59 -21.05 11.19
N VAL A 3 -30.70 -20.85 10.46
CA VAL A 3 -30.72 -19.93 9.31
C VAL A 3 -30.46 -18.49 9.76
N LEU A 4 -30.96 -18.11 10.95
CA LEU A 4 -30.72 -16.79 11.55
C LEU A 4 -29.26 -16.61 11.99
N GLU A 5 -28.63 -17.65 12.52
CA GLU A 5 -27.20 -17.61 12.91
C GLU A 5 -26.28 -17.42 11.71
N ALA A 6 -26.64 -18.01 10.55
CA ALA A 6 -25.93 -17.75 9.30
C ALA A 6 -26.04 -16.27 8.87
N PHE A 7 -27.23 -15.67 8.98
CA PHE A 7 -27.43 -14.24 8.72
C PHE A 7 -26.58 -13.36 9.64
N LEU A 8 -26.61 -13.61 10.96
CA LEU A 8 -25.85 -12.82 11.94
C LEU A 8 -24.34 -12.91 11.67
N THR A 9 -23.86 -14.09 11.28
CA THR A 9 -22.46 -14.26 10.88
C THR A 9 -22.13 -13.42 9.64
N THR A 10 -22.96 -13.47 8.60
CA THR A 10 -22.78 -12.65 7.40
C THR A 10 -22.85 -11.15 7.68
N TYR A 11 -23.76 -10.72 8.56
CA TYR A 11 -23.86 -9.33 9.02
C TYR A 11 -22.57 -8.88 9.72
N GLU A 12 -22.06 -9.66 10.66
CA GLU A 12 -20.83 -9.30 11.38
C GLU A 12 -19.61 -9.26 10.45
N THR A 13 -19.52 -10.18 9.49
CA THR A 13 -18.49 -10.12 8.44
C THR A 13 -18.62 -8.84 7.62
N ALA A 14 -19.82 -8.49 7.16
CA ALA A 14 -20.05 -7.26 6.41
C ALA A 14 -19.71 -6.03 7.26
N ARG A 15 -20.16 -5.96 8.52
CA ARG A 15 -19.85 -4.86 9.44
C ARG A 15 -18.34 -4.71 9.67
N SER A 16 -17.62 -5.82 9.83
CA SER A 16 -16.17 -5.83 10.00
C SER A 16 -15.46 -5.24 8.78
N ASN A 17 -15.89 -5.59 7.57
CA ASN A 17 -15.32 -5.06 6.33
C ASN A 17 -15.51 -3.54 6.17
N PHE A 18 -16.47 -2.95 6.87
CA PHE A 18 -16.64 -1.51 6.93
C PHE A 18 -15.77 -0.82 8.00
N GLY A 19 -14.90 -1.54 8.72
CA GLY A 19 -13.92 -0.96 9.65
C GLY A 19 -14.39 -0.79 11.10
N GLY A 20 -15.42 -1.54 11.52
CA GLY A 20 -15.92 -1.52 12.90
C GLY A 20 -16.41 -0.13 13.36
N ASP A 21 -16.20 0.19 14.64
CA ASP A 21 -16.61 1.49 15.24
C ASP A 21 -15.53 2.57 15.11
N THR A 22 -14.48 2.33 14.32
CA THR A 22 -13.38 3.27 14.14
C THR A 22 -13.87 4.53 13.45
N LEU A 23 -13.55 5.70 14.01
CA LEU A 23 -13.83 6.99 13.39
C LEU A 23 -13.02 7.12 12.10
N LEU A 24 -13.71 7.39 11.00
CA LEU A 24 -13.07 7.65 9.72
C LEU A 24 -12.45 9.04 9.76
N GLN A 25 -11.25 9.18 9.20
CA GLN A 25 -10.58 10.47 9.16
C GLN A 25 -11.24 11.37 8.10
N PRO A 26 -11.63 12.61 8.46
CA PRO A 26 -12.16 13.56 7.50
C PRO A 26 -11.02 14.21 6.69
N GLY A 27 -11.35 14.78 5.54
CA GLY A 27 -10.43 15.53 4.67
C GLY A 27 -9.95 16.87 5.25
N THR A 28 -10.19 17.16 6.53
CA THR A 28 -9.84 18.42 7.20
C THR A 28 -8.37 18.84 7.03
N PRO A 29 -7.37 17.95 7.20
CA PRO A 29 -5.97 18.32 7.02
C PRO A 29 -5.67 18.84 5.61
N LEU A 30 -6.34 18.31 4.58
CA LEU A 30 -6.16 18.74 3.20
C LEU A 30 -6.83 20.09 2.92
N PHE A 31 -7.96 20.38 3.56
CA PHE A 31 -8.54 21.72 3.49
C PHE A 31 -7.64 22.77 4.15
N GLU A 32 -7.00 22.43 5.26
CA GLU A 32 -6.02 23.29 5.94
C GLU A 32 -4.78 23.51 5.08
N SER A 33 -4.23 22.44 4.47
CA SER A 33 -3.14 22.54 3.49
C SER A 33 -3.49 23.47 2.34
N GLY A 34 -4.63 23.23 1.68
CA GLY A 34 -5.07 24.07 0.56
C GLY A 34 -5.33 25.52 0.96
N ALA A 35 -5.74 25.79 2.21
CA ALA A 35 -5.84 27.16 2.72
C ALA A 35 -4.46 27.81 2.91
N ALA A 36 -3.50 27.08 3.48
CA ALA A 36 -2.13 27.55 3.69
C ALA A 36 -1.40 27.83 2.36
N VAL A 37 -1.45 26.90 1.41
CA VAL A 37 -0.85 27.08 0.07
C VAL A 37 -1.51 28.24 -0.67
N GLY A 38 -2.83 28.39 -0.55
CA GLY A 38 -3.56 29.54 -1.12
C GLY A 38 -3.16 30.89 -0.51
N ALA A 39 -2.80 30.91 0.78
CA ALA A 39 -2.28 32.10 1.44
C ALA A 39 -0.90 32.48 0.90
N VAL A 40 0.01 31.51 0.74
CA VAL A 40 1.33 31.71 0.12
C VAL A 40 1.18 32.29 -1.28
N ALA A 41 0.29 31.74 -2.11
CA ALA A 41 0.02 32.27 -3.44
C ALA A 41 -0.49 33.72 -3.42
N SER A 42 -1.26 34.10 -2.39
CA SER A 42 -1.75 35.46 -2.21
C SER A 42 -0.65 36.43 -1.77
N ASP A 43 0.33 35.96 -1.03
CA ASP A 43 1.53 36.73 -0.64
C ASP A 43 2.46 36.94 -1.84
N MET A 44 2.68 35.90 -2.64
CA MET A 44 3.44 35.97 -3.88
C MET A 44 2.80 36.95 -4.86
N ALA A 45 1.48 36.90 -5.05
CA ALA A 45 0.75 37.82 -5.92
C ALA A 45 0.91 39.31 -5.52
N ARG A 46 1.18 39.58 -4.23
CA ARG A 46 1.44 40.93 -3.71
C ARG A 46 2.90 41.34 -3.83
N SER A 47 3.80 40.39 -4.04
CA SER A 47 5.24 40.58 -4.17
C SER A 47 5.61 40.84 -5.64
N ILE A 48 5.04 41.91 -6.22
CA ILE A 48 5.38 42.36 -7.58
C ILE A 48 6.40 43.50 -7.54
N PRO A 49 7.27 43.64 -8.55
CA PRO A 49 8.15 44.80 -8.66
C PRO A 49 7.33 46.09 -8.66
N GLY A 50 7.64 47.00 -7.73
CA GLY A 50 7.06 48.35 -7.70
C GLY A 50 7.86 49.34 -8.55
N ASP A 51 7.41 50.60 -8.57
CA ASP A 51 7.98 51.68 -9.40
C ASP A 51 9.50 51.92 -9.22
N ALA A 52 10.08 51.43 -8.13
CA ALA A 52 11.50 51.58 -7.82
C ALA A 52 12.41 50.49 -8.43
N TRP A 53 11.85 49.35 -8.86
CA TRP A 53 12.62 48.26 -9.49
C TRP A 53 12.11 48.01 -10.90
N THR A 54 12.88 48.49 -11.88
CA THR A 54 12.52 48.48 -13.30
C THR A 54 13.62 47.88 -14.17
N GLY A 55 13.27 47.32 -15.32
CA GLY A 55 14.18 46.77 -16.31
C GLY A 55 13.94 45.28 -16.56
N THR A 56 14.74 44.68 -17.45
CA THR A 56 14.51 43.30 -17.91
C THR A 56 14.51 42.25 -16.79
N ALA A 57 15.27 42.47 -15.71
CA ALA A 57 15.29 41.58 -14.56
C ALA A 57 14.02 41.66 -13.70
N SER A 58 13.43 42.86 -13.54
CA SER A 58 12.15 43.00 -12.81
C SER A 58 11.01 42.39 -13.60
N ASP A 59 11.02 42.55 -14.94
CA ASP A 59 10.00 41.97 -15.82
C ASP A 59 10.04 40.43 -15.78
N ALA A 60 11.24 39.84 -15.87
CA ALA A 60 11.43 38.38 -15.76
C ALA A 60 11.01 37.84 -14.38
N TYR A 61 11.29 38.57 -13.30
CA TYR A 61 10.81 38.21 -11.97
C TYR A 61 9.28 38.27 -11.88
N ALA A 62 8.65 39.32 -12.41
CA ALA A 62 7.19 39.45 -12.39
C ALA A 62 6.51 38.31 -13.15
N GLU A 63 7.06 37.91 -14.30
CA GLU A 63 6.61 36.77 -15.09
C GLU A 63 6.71 35.45 -14.28
N ALA A 64 7.90 35.12 -13.77
CA ALA A 64 8.11 33.92 -12.96
C ALA A 64 7.25 33.89 -11.69
N ASN A 65 7.07 35.04 -11.03
CA ASN A 65 6.24 35.14 -9.84
C ASN A 65 4.75 34.94 -10.16
N ASN A 66 4.27 35.42 -11.32
CA ASN A 66 2.90 35.17 -11.79
C ASN A 66 2.68 33.70 -12.14
N GLU A 67 3.65 33.06 -12.79
CA GLU A 67 3.61 31.63 -13.08
C GLU A 67 3.55 30.80 -11.79
N ASN A 68 4.45 31.06 -10.84
CA ASN A 68 4.48 30.36 -9.55
C ASN A 68 3.20 30.60 -8.74
N THR A 69 2.68 31.84 -8.73
CA THR A 69 1.40 32.17 -8.10
C THR A 69 0.27 31.32 -8.69
N THR A 70 0.26 31.15 -10.02
CA THR A 70 -0.75 30.34 -10.71
C THR A 70 -0.64 28.87 -10.34
N LYS A 71 0.59 28.31 -10.32
CA LYS A 71 0.86 26.93 -9.89
C LYS A 71 0.41 26.69 -8.44
N MET A 72 0.80 27.57 -7.50
CA MET A 72 0.42 27.45 -6.09
C MET A 72 -1.10 27.50 -5.89
N ARG A 73 -1.81 28.37 -6.63
CA ARG A 73 -3.29 28.38 -6.58
C ARG A 73 -3.90 27.07 -7.08
N ALA A 74 -3.30 26.46 -8.10
CA ALA A 74 -3.77 25.18 -8.62
C ALA A 74 -3.51 24.04 -7.62
N PHE A 75 -2.33 23.96 -6.99
CA PHE A 75 -2.07 23.01 -5.90
C PHE A 75 -3.06 23.17 -4.75
N ALA A 76 -3.30 24.41 -4.30
CA ALA A 76 -4.28 24.70 -3.26
C ALA A 76 -5.72 24.25 -3.61
N ALA A 77 -6.08 24.26 -4.89
CA ALA A 77 -7.38 23.78 -5.36
C ALA A 77 -7.44 22.25 -5.40
N LEU A 78 -6.35 21.59 -5.80
CA LEU A 78 -6.23 20.13 -5.80
C LEU A 78 -6.29 19.56 -4.38
N ASP A 79 -5.61 20.17 -3.41
CA ASP A 79 -5.69 19.78 -1.99
C ASP A 79 -7.14 19.76 -1.50
N LYS A 80 -7.92 20.80 -1.82
CA LYS A 80 -9.34 20.88 -1.42
C LYS A 80 -10.19 19.84 -2.14
N ARG A 81 -9.89 19.53 -3.40
CA ARG A 81 -10.60 18.46 -4.14
C ARG A 81 -10.30 17.10 -3.52
N LEU A 82 -9.03 16.82 -3.20
CA LEU A 82 -8.63 15.58 -2.53
C LEU A 82 -9.33 15.46 -1.16
N GLY A 83 -9.34 16.53 -0.36
CA GLY A 83 -10.04 16.55 0.92
C GLY A 83 -11.54 16.23 0.78
N SER A 84 -12.18 16.75 -0.27
CA SER A 84 -13.59 16.45 -0.56
C SER A 84 -13.82 14.97 -0.93
N GLN A 85 -12.88 14.34 -1.62
CA GLN A 85 -12.96 12.91 -1.96
C GLN A 85 -12.76 12.02 -0.73
N ILE A 86 -11.85 12.39 0.17
CA ILE A 86 -11.70 11.71 1.48
C ILE A 86 -12.99 11.82 2.30
N ASP A 87 -13.62 12.99 2.36
CA ASP A 87 -14.92 13.17 3.02
C ASP A 87 -16.02 12.32 2.37
N ALA A 88 -16.05 12.24 1.03
CA ALA A 88 -17.00 11.42 0.29
C ALA A 88 -16.82 9.92 0.59
N ALA A 89 -15.58 9.44 0.65
CA ALA A 89 -15.27 8.04 1.02
C ALA A 89 -15.71 7.75 2.45
N ALA A 90 -15.37 8.65 3.38
CA ALA A 90 -15.78 8.52 4.78
C ALA A 90 -17.31 8.49 4.94
N TYR A 91 -18.02 9.32 4.17
CA TYR A 91 -19.48 9.32 4.13
C TYR A 91 -20.06 8.02 3.57
N SER A 92 -19.51 7.50 2.46
CA SER A 92 -19.98 6.25 1.84
C SER A 92 -19.88 5.06 2.80
N VAL A 93 -18.74 4.90 3.47
CA VAL A 93 -18.54 3.85 4.49
C VAL A 93 -19.47 4.07 5.68
N SER A 94 -19.58 5.29 6.21
CA SER A 94 -20.46 5.59 7.35
C SER A 94 -21.92 5.27 7.05
N ARG A 95 -22.39 5.61 5.83
CA ARG A 95 -23.73 5.29 5.36
C ARG A 95 -23.95 3.79 5.26
N GLY A 96 -23.01 3.05 4.66
CA GLY A 96 -23.15 1.60 4.56
C GLY A 96 -23.14 0.91 5.92
N ARG A 97 -22.35 1.38 6.91
CA ARG A 97 -22.44 0.90 8.30
C ARG A 97 -23.85 1.07 8.87
N GLN A 98 -24.44 2.26 8.67
CA GLN A 98 -25.78 2.55 9.19
C GLN A 98 -26.88 1.75 8.47
N ASP A 99 -26.75 1.56 7.17
CA ASP A 99 -27.64 0.70 6.38
C ASP A 99 -27.56 -0.76 6.86
N LEU A 100 -26.35 -1.28 7.12
CA LEU A 100 -26.15 -2.64 7.66
C LEU A 100 -26.82 -2.82 9.02
N VAL A 101 -26.66 -1.86 9.94
CA VAL A 101 -27.33 -1.89 11.26
C VAL A 101 -28.85 -1.90 11.08
N THR A 102 -29.37 -1.11 10.14
CA THR A 102 -30.81 -1.07 9.84
C THR A 102 -31.33 -2.44 9.36
N VAL A 103 -30.60 -3.11 8.48
CA VAL A 103 -30.97 -4.45 7.98
C VAL A 103 -30.91 -5.48 9.10
N HIS A 104 -29.86 -5.45 9.93
CA HIS A 104 -29.75 -6.31 11.11
C HIS A 104 -30.97 -6.19 12.02
N ASP A 105 -31.36 -4.96 12.39
CA ASP A 105 -32.47 -4.72 13.31
C ASP A 105 -33.81 -5.16 12.71
N GLN A 106 -34.00 -4.97 11.40
CA GLN A 106 -35.19 -5.45 10.69
C GLN A 106 -35.29 -6.97 10.68
N VAL A 107 -34.20 -7.67 10.33
CA VAL A 107 -34.19 -9.14 10.24
C VAL A 107 -34.35 -9.78 11.61
N THR A 108 -33.67 -9.27 12.63
CA THR A 108 -33.79 -9.77 14.01
C THR A 108 -35.20 -9.55 14.57
N SER A 109 -35.76 -8.35 14.40
CA SER A 109 -37.13 -8.05 14.83
C SER A 109 -38.18 -8.93 14.13
N LEU A 110 -38.06 -9.16 12.82
CA LEU A 110 -38.93 -10.06 12.07
C LEU A 110 -38.76 -11.51 12.53
N ALA A 111 -37.52 -11.96 12.77
CA ALA A 111 -37.23 -13.31 13.24
C ALA A 111 -37.77 -13.60 14.65
N ASP A 112 -37.80 -12.59 15.52
CA ASP A 112 -38.38 -12.67 16.87
C ASP A 112 -39.91 -12.77 16.84
N SER A 113 -40.55 -12.23 15.79
CA SER A 113 -42.00 -12.35 15.59
C SER A 113 -42.44 -13.76 15.16
N VAL A 114 -41.52 -14.62 14.69
CA VAL A 114 -41.82 -15.98 14.25
C VAL A 114 -41.90 -16.93 15.46
N PRO A 115 -43.07 -17.53 15.76
CA PRO A 115 -43.23 -18.38 16.94
C PRO A 115 -42.31 -19.60 16.95
N PRO A 116 -41.86 -20.06 18.14
CA PRO A 116 -41.10 -21.30 18.26
C PRO A 116 -41.93 -22.51 17.82
N GLY A 117 -41.32 -23.41 17.04
CA GLY A 117 -41.97 -24.65 16.60
C GLY A 117 -41.22 -25.38 15.48
N PRO A 118 -41.68 -26.58 15.08
CA PRO A 118 -41.00 -27.42 14.08
C PRO A 118 -40.86 -26.77 12.70
N LEU A 119 -41.70 -25.78 12.39
CA LEU A 119 -41.71 -25.06 11.11
C LEU A 119 -40.97 -23.71 11.16
N ARG A 120 -40.41 -23.32 12.32
CA ARG A 120 -39.80 -21.98 12.51
C ARG A 120 -38.67 -21.71 11.52
N GLU A 121 -37.73 -22.65 11.36
CA GLU A 121 -36.60 -22.47 10.43
C GLU A 121 -37.07 -22.23 8.99
N VAL A 122 -38.12 -22.94 8.54
CA VAL A 122 -38.70 -22.77 7.20
C VAL A 122 -39.34 -21.38 7.05
N MET A 123 -40.00 -20.87 8.10
CA MET A 123 -40.60 -19.54 8.10
C MET A 123 -39.55 -18.41 8.15
N LEU A 124 -38.36 -18.67 8.71
CA LEU A 124 -37.25 -17.70 8.76
C LEU A 124 -36.50 -17.56 7.43
N MET A 125 -36.46 -18.62 6.60
CA MET A 125 -35.77 -18.61 5.31
C MET A 125 -36.04 -17.38 4.43
N PRO A 126 -37.30 -16.98 4.15
CA PRO A 126 -37.55 -15.81 3.30
C PRO A 126 -37.12 -14.48 3.95
N ILE A 127 -37.20 -14.36 5.28
CA ILE A 127 -36.77 -13.16 6.02
C ILE A 127 -35.25 -13.03 5.91
N VAL A 128 -34.53 -14.11 6.19
CA VAL A 128 -33.07 -14.16 6.11
C VAL A 128 -32.58 -13.96 4.68
N ALA A 129 -33.22 -14.59 3.69
CA ALA A 129 -32.84 -14.43 2.28
C ALA A 129 -33.00 -12.97 1.81
N ALA A 130 -34.08 -12.29 2.23
CA ALA A 130 -34.26 -10.87 1.94
C ALA A 130 -33.17 -10.01 2.61
N GLY A 131 -32.86 -10.28 3.88
CA GLY A 131 -31.79 -9.57 4.60
C GLY A 131 -30.41 -9.77 3.99
N MET A 132 -30.06 -11.00 3.60
CA MET A 132 -28.80 -11.30 2.90
C MET A 132 -28.71 -10.57 1.55
N GLY A 133 -29.81 -10.48 0.81
CA GLY A 133 -29.88 -9.69 -0.43
C GLY A 133 -29.60 -8.21 -0.18
N GLN A 134 -30.21 -7.62 0.84
CA GLN A 134 -29.99 -6.23 1.21
C GLN A 134 -28.54 -5.95 1.66
N ILE A 135 -27.92 -6.86 2.42
CA ILE A 135 -26.49 -6.78 2.77
C ILE A 135 -25.64 -6.77 1.50
N GLY A 136 -25.91 -7.67 0.55
CA GLY A 136 -25.22 -7.71 -0.73
C GLY A 136 -25.34 -6.39 -1.51
N ASP A 137 -26.56 -5.84 -1.61
CA ASP A 137 -26.81 -4.56 -2.28
C ASP A 137 -26.06 -3.39 -1.63
N ILE A 138 -25.99 -3.35 -0.30
CA ILE A 138 -25.25 -2.32 0.45
C ILE A 138 -23.75 -2.42 0.17
N VAL A 139 -23.18 -3.62 0.24
CA VAL A 139 -21.76 -3.87 -0.04
C VAL A 139 -21.42 -3.48 -1.48
N SER A 140 -22.21 -3.95 -2.45
CA SER A 140 -21.98 -3.65 -3.87
C SER A 140 -22.11 -2.17 -4.20
N ARG A 141 -23.11 -1.47 -3.63
CA ARG A 141 -23.26 -0.02 -3.81
C ARG A 141 -22.10 0.75 -3.21
N THR A 142 -21.69 0.41 -1.99
CA THR A 142 -20.56 1.08 -1.32
C THR A 142 -19.27 0.85 -2.11
N ALA A 143 -19.03 -0.37 -2.59
CA ALA A 143 -17.86 -0.68 -3.41
C ALA A 143 -17.84 0.12 -4.73
N ALA A 144 -19.01 0.28 -5.38
CA ALA A 144 -19.12 1.12 -6.57
C ALA A 144 -18.83 2.60 -6.25
N ASP A 145 -19.42 3.14 -5.18
CA ASP A 145 -19.18 4.52 -4.74
C ASP A 145 -17.68 4.76 -4.45
N LEU A 146 -17.03 3.84 -3.73
CA LEU A 146 -15.58 3.93 -3.43
C LEU A 146 -14.72 3.76 -4.68
N SER A 147 -15.13 2.95 -5.64
CA SER A 147 -14.42 2.80 -6.92
C SER A 147 -14.47 4.08 -7.75
N ASP A 148 -15.61 4.77 -7.77
CA ASP A 148 -15.73 6.05 -8.47
C ASP A 148 -14.92 7.15 -7.76
N ILE A 149 -14.96 7.21 -6.43
CA ILE A 149 -14.11 8.12 -5.65
C ILE A 149 -12.62 7.85 -5.90
N SER A 150 -12.22 6.58 -5.98
CA SER A 150 -10.83 6.21 -6.29
C SER A 150 -10.40 6.70 -7.67
N LYS A 151 -11.28 6.66 -8.69
CA LYS A 151 -10.96 7.23 -10.01
C LYS A 151 -10.74 8.74 -9.94
N ASP A 152 -11.59 9.45 -9.19
CA ASP A 152 -11.45 10.90 -9.00
C ASP A 152 -10.15 11.24 -8.26
N ILE A 153 -9.75 10.43 -7.26
CA ILE A 153 -8.47 10.59 -6.56
C ILE A 153 -7.29 10.38 -7.51
N THR A 154 -7.34 9.36 -8.37
CA THR A 154 -6.31 9.13 -9.39
C THR A 154 -6.22 10.29 -10.38
N GLU A 155 -7.35 10.83 -10.83
CA GLU A 155 -7.36 12.02 -11.70
C GLU A 155 -6.73 13.23 -11.00
N ILE A 156 -7.04 13.44 -9.72
CA ILE A 156 -6.41 14.50 -8.91
C ILE A 156 -4.89 14.29 -8.81
N ALA A 157 -4.43 13.05 -8.58
CA ALA A 157 -3.01 12.72 -8.53
C ALA A 157 -2.30 13.00 -9.87
N ASP A 158 -2.93 12.67 -11.01
CA ASP A 158 -2.42 13.00 -12.34
C ASP A 158 -2.34 14.51 -12.55
N GLU A 159 -3.31 15.28 -12.07
CA GLU A 159 -3.29 16.75 -12.12
C GLU A 159 -2.14 17.32 -11.26
N PHE A 160 -1.90 16.79 -10.06
CA PHE A 160 -0.75 17.14 -9.23
C PHE A 160 0.56 16.89 -10.00
N GLN A 161 0.71 15.72 -10.61
CA GLN A 161 1.91 15.36 -11.36
C GLN A 161 2.13 16.26 -12.58
N LYS A 162 1.06 16.61 -13.32
CA LYS A 162 1.14 17.56 -14.45
C LYS A 162 1.56 18.96 -14.00
N LEU A 163 1.06 19.42 -12.86
CA LEU A 163 1.46 20.71 -12.28
C LEU A 163 2.90 20.71 -11.78
N ALA A 164 3.41 19.54 -11.38
CA ALA A 164 4.79 19.34 -10.95
C ALA A 164 5.80 19.20 -12.13
N GLY A 165 5.35 19.02 -13.37
CA GLY A 165 6.20 18.66 -14.53
C GLY A 165 7.24 19.70 -15.03
N ASP A 166 8.41 19.15 -15.43
CA ASP A 166 9.66 19.61 -16.08
C ASP A 166 10.37 20.91 -15.67
N GLN A 167 9.68 21.89 -15.10
CA GLN A 167 10.33 22.92 -14.29
C GLN A 167 9.54 23.05 -13.00
N GLY A 168 9.97 22.23 -12.03
CA GLY A 168 9.61 22.37 -10.64
C GLY A 168 9.76 23.83 -10.21
N ILE A 169 8.92 24.25 -9.27
CA ILE A 169 9.10 25.49 -8.53
C ILE A 169 10.55 25.51 -8.07
N GLY A 170 11.39 26.34 -8.70
CA GLY A 170 12.86 26.42 -8.56
C GLY A 170 13.49 25.30 -7.73
N THR A 171 14.02 24.28 -8.40
CA THR A 171 14.73 23.17 -7.76
C THR A 171 15.83 23.70 -6.84
N CYS A 172 15.62 23.53 -5.53
CA CYS A 172 16.72 23.06 -4.71
C CYS A 172 16.79 21.57 -5.05
N ASP A 173 17.72 21.16 -5.91
CA ASP A 173 17.98 19.73 -6.11
C ASP A 173 18.23 19.12 -4.73
N GLU A 174 17.29 18.32 -4.21
CA GLU A 174 17.58 17.41 -3.11
C GLU A 174 18.64 16.44 -3.59
N ASP A 175 19.76 16.36 -2.88
CA ASP A 175 20.87 15.48 -3.26
C ASP A 175 20.31 14.04 -3.31
N PRO A 176 20.45 13.29 -4.42
CA PRO A 176 20.02 11.89 -4.50
C PRO A 176 20.60 10.99 -3.40
N ARG A 177 21.66 11.44 -2.70
CA ARG A 177 22.23 10.81 -1.51
C ARG A 177 21.47 11.17 -0.23
N GLU A 178 20.94 12.38 -0.10
CA GLU A 178 20.06 12.78 1.01
C GLU A 178 18.79 11.93 1.00
N LYS A 179 18.20 11.71 -0.19
CA LYS A 179 17.04 10.83 -0.33
C LYS A 179 17.29 9.38 0.11
N LEU A 180 18.48 8.82 -0.16
CA LEU A 180 18.84 7.48 0.33
C LEU A 180 18.98 7.45 1.86
N VAL A 181 19.43 8.54 2.47
CA VAL A 181 19.51 8.69 3.93
C VAL A 181 18.11 8.82 4.54
N ASP A 182 17.19 9.52 3.87
CA ASP A 182 15.80 9.65 4.31
C ASP A 182 15.05 8.32 4.20
N ILE A 183 15.20 7.60 3.08
CA ILE A 183 14.64 6.24 2.93
C ILE A 183 15.14 5.32 4.05
N LEU A 184 16.46 5.32 4.31
CA LEU A 184 17.06 4.50 5.36
C LEU A 184 16.50 4.83 6.76
N ARG A 185 16.09 6.08 6.99
CA ARG A 185 15.57 6.54 8.28
C ARG A 185 14.06 6.32 8.44
N GLU A 186 13.28 6.55 7.38
CA GLU A 186 11.82 6.52 7.42
C GLU A 186 11.25 5.10 7.35
N TYR A 187 11.91 4.23 6.58
CA TYR A 187 11.49 2.86 6.37
C TYR A 187 12.11 1.95 7.43
N GLN A 188 11.73 2.17 8.69
CA GLN A 188 12.11 1.33 9.83
C GLN A 188 10.85 0.98 10.66
N VAL A 189 10.68 -0.28 11.08
CA VAL A 189 9.48 -0.76 11.79
C VAL A 189 9.81 -1.34 13.17
N GLU A 190 8.88 -1.24 14.12
CA GLU A 190 9.05 -1.86 15.44
C GLU A 190 8.96 -3.40 15.36
N GLU A 191 9.93 -4.08 15.99
CA GLU A 191 9.92 -5.54 16.14
C GLU A 191 8.73 -6.00 17.01
N ASP A 192 7.85 -6.85 16.47
CA ASP A 192 6.80 -7.54 17.24
C ASP A 192 6.83 -9.04 16.92
N TRP A 193 7.84 -9.73 17.47
CA TRP A 193 8.02 -11.17 17.30
C TRP A 193 7.23 -11.98 18.35
N LYS A 194 6.37 -12.89 17.88
CA LYS A 194 5.73 -13.93 18.71
C LYS A 194 5.75 -15.28 17.97
N PRO A 195 6.05 -16.40 18.67
CA PRO A 195 6.09 -17.72 18.05
C PRO A 195 4.69 -18.21 17.62
N MET A 196 4.64 -19.01 16.56
CA MET A 196 3.41 -19.56 15.98
C MET A 196 2.64 -20.48 16.95
N PRO A 197 1.30 -20.42 17.01
CA PRO A 197 0.48 -21.43 17.68
C PRO A 197 0.43 -22.74 16.87
N THR A 198 0.77 -23.86 17.53
CA THR A 198 1.00 -25.19 16.93
C THR A 198 -0.20 -25.83 16.22
N GLY A 199 -1.43 -25.39 16.51
CA GLY A 199 -2.66 -26.01 16.00
C GLY A 199 -2.99 -25.76 14.52
N LEU A 200 -2.35 -24.78 13.89
CA LEU A 200 -2.61 -24.41 12.50
C LEU A 200 -1.83 -25.25 11.47
N LEU A 201 -0.58 -25.60 11.75
CA LEU A 201 0.22 -26.47 10.88
C LEU A 201 -0.49 -27.82 10.64
N ASP A 202 -1.26 -28.26 11.64
CA ASP A 202 -2.13 -29.42 11.57
C ASP A 202 -3.38 -29.22 10.71
N LEU A 203 -3.86 -27.98 10.49
CA LEU A 203 -5.00 -27.66 9.64
C LEU A 203 -4.59 -27.62 8.16
N ILE A 204 -3.45 -26.99 7.84
CA ILE A 204 -2.90 -26.91 6.46
C ILE A 204 -2.50 -28.31 5.96
N ARG A 205 -1.89 -29.14 6.83
CA ARG A 205 -1.53 -30.54 6.51
C ARG A 205 -2.74 -31.45 6.24
N LYS A 206 -3.95 -31.10 6.67
CA LYS A 206 -5.16 -31.93 6.52
C LYS A 206 -5.79 -31.88 5.12
N PHE A 207 -5.31 -31.02 4.22
CA PHE A 207 -5.85 -30.85 2.86
C PHE A 207 -5.15 -31.70 1.77
N GLY A 208 -4.47 -32.80 2.15
CA GLY A 208 -3.88 -33.75 1.19
C GLY A 208 -2.44 -33.39 0.78
N ASP A 209 -2.00 -33.86 -0.39
CA ASP A 209 -0.58 -33.72 -0.80
C ASP A 209 -0.16 -32.27 -1.06
N ARG A 210 -1.03 -31.40 -1.60
CA ARG A 210 -0.75 -29.95 -1.74
C ARG A 210 -0.58 -29.22 -0.38
N GLY A 211 -1.25 -29.70 0.66
CA GLY A 211 -1.12 -29.13 2.01
C GLY A 211 0.24 -29.40 2.65
N LYS A 212 0.97 -30.42 2.19
CA LYS A 212 2.34 -30.72 2.63
C LYS A 212 3.36 -29.78 1.97
N ASP A 213 3.14 -29.44 0.71
CA ASP A 213 3.99 -28.52 -0.05
C ASP A 213 3.90 -27.10 0.54
N ILE A 214 2.68 -26.60 0.78
CA ILE A 214 2.44 -25.28 1.41
C ILE A 214 3.03 -25.22 2.83
N ALA A 215 2.88 -26.28 3.63
CA ALA A 215 3.46 -26.34 4.98
C ALA A 215 4.99 -26.36 4.99
N GLY A 216 5.63 -26.75 3.87
CA GLY A 216 7.09 -26.70 3.70
C GLY A 216 7.63 -25.29 3.39
N HIS A 217 6.77 -24.36 2.96
CA HIS A 217 7.12 -22.99 2.57
C HIS A 217 6.71 -21.91 3.60
N ALA A 218 6.10 -22.31 4.71
CA ALA A 218 5.46 -21.43 5.68
C ALA A 218 6.41 -20.98 6.82
N ASP A 219 7.46 -20.25 6.46
CA ASP A 219 8.19 -19.40 7.42
C ASP A 219 7.43 -18.07 7.62
N LEU A 220 6.22 -18.15 8.18
CA LEU A 220 5.37 -17.00 8.50
C LEU A 220 5.46 -16.67 10.00
N THR A 221 5.61 -15.38 10.32
CA THR A 221 5.46 -14.83 11.67
C THR A 221 4.00 -14.92 12.15
N ALA A 222 3.76 -14.74 13.46
CA ALA A 222 2.40 -14.72 14.01
C ALA A 222 1.52 -13.60 13.43
N GLY A 223 2.12 -12.45 13.09
CA GLY A 223 1.42 -11.31 12.45
C GLY A 223 1.03 -11.62 11.01
N GLU A 224 1.96 -12.16 10.22
CA GLU A 224 1.67 -12.62 8.85
C GLU A 224 0.62 -13.72 8.83
N TYR A 225 0.66 -14.64 9.81
CA TYR A 225 -0.36 -15.66 9.95
C TYR A 225 -1.76 -15.07 10.19
N ALA A 226 -1.89 -14.10 11.10
CA ALA A 226 -3.19 -13.48 11.39
C ALA A 226 -3.81 -12.88 10.11
N LEU A 227 -3.00 -12.24 9.27
CA LEU A 227 -3.42 -11.64 8.02
C LEU A 227 -3.76 -12.67 6.93
N VAL A 228 -3.03 -13.79 6.85
CA VAL A 228 -3.36 -14.90 5.93
C VAL A 228 -4.59 -15.68 6.40
N ALA A 229 -4.80 -15.81 7.71
CA ALA A 229 -6.01 -16.39 8.29
C ALA A 229 -7.23 -15.49 8.03
N GLU A 230 -7.07 -14.18 8.20
CA GLU A 230 -8.06 -13.17 7.82
C GLU A 230 -8.37 -13.24 6.33
N LEU A 231 -7.35 -13.34 5.47
CA LEU A 231 -7.52 -13.51 4.03
C LEU A 231 -8.37 -14.75 3.70
N GLY A 232 -8.07 -15.88 4.33
CA GLY A 232 -8.85 -17.11 4.17
C GLY A 232 -10.28 -17.01 4.70
N ALA A 233 -10.49 -16.25 5.78
CA ALA A 233 -11.82 -16.03 6.37
C ALA A 233 -12.68 -15.06 5.55
N THR A 234 -12.07 -14.06 4.91
CA THR A 234 -12.75 -12.96 4.20
C THR A 234 -12.91 -13.23 2.71
N GLN A 235 -11.90 -13.84 2.07
CA GLN A 235 -11.85 -14.09 0.62
C GLN A 235 -11.87 -15.59 0.26
N GLY A 236 -11.90 -16.47 1.27
CA GLY A 236 -12.02 -17.91 1.11
C GLY A 236 -10.68 -18.64 0.89
N PRO A 237 -10.69 -19.98 0.86
CA PRO A 237 -9.47 -20.79 0.81
C PRO A 237 -8.68 -20.64 -0.51
N MET A 238 -9.34 -20.28 -1.61
CA MET A 238 -8.66 -19.99 -2.88
C MET A 238 -7.72 -18.79 -2.76
N ALA A 239 -8.07 -17.76 -1.99
CA ALA A 239 -7.23 -16.58 -1.80
C ALA A 239 -5.92 -16.92 -1.06
N VAL A 240 -5.98 -17.87 -0.11
CA VAL A 240 -4.78 -18.40 0.57
C VAL A 240 -3.88 -19.14 -0.42
N TRP A 241 -4.46 -19.88 -1.38
CA TRP A 241 -3.67 -20.53 -2.44
C TRP A 241 -3.06 -19.52 -3.38
N ASP A 242 -3.83 -18.54 -3.84
CA ASP A 242 -3.33 -17.46 -4.70
C ASP A 242 -2.17 -16.73 -4.02
N PHE A 243 -2.20 -16.54 -2.70
CA PHE A 243 -1.11 -15.91 -1.96
C PHE A 243 0.20 -16.69 -2.06
N PHE A 244 0.16 -18.02 -1.87
CA PHE A 244 1.35 -18.87 -1.98
C PHE A 244 1.82 -19.03 -3.43
N ASP A 245 0.89 -19.08 -4.39
CA ASP A 245 1.20 -19.12 -5.81
C ASP A 245 1.87 -17.81 -6.26
N ILE A 246 1.36 -16.66 -5.82
CA ILE A 246 1.93 -15.33 -6.05
C ILE A 246 3.34 -15.22 -5.47
N LYS A 247 3.56 -15.71 -4.23
CA LYS A 247 4.89 -15.74 -3.61
C LYS A 247 5.88 -16.54 -4.47
N SER A 248 5.47 -17.75 -4.87
CA SER A 248 6.31 -18.66 -5.67
C SER A 248 6.62 -18.07 -7.05
N ALA A 249 5.62 -17.48 -7.71
CA ALA A 249 5.78 -16.80 -9.00
C ALA A 249 6.73 -15.60 -8.90
N ALA A 250 6.67 -14.82 -7.82
CA ALA A 250 7.58 -13.69 -7.64
C ALA A 250 9.03 -14.14 -7.42
N GLU A 251 9.26 -15.22 -6.67
CA GLU A 251 10.58 -15.82 -6.46
C GLU A 251 11.19 -16.34 -7.77
N GLU A 252 10.41 -17.08 -8.57
CA GLU A 252 10.84 -17.62 -9.85
C GLU A 252 11.16 -16.50 -10.86
N GLU A 253 10.25 -15.53 -10.98
CA GLU A 253 10.38 -14.46 -11.97
C GLU A 253 11.55 -13.51 -11.65
N ALA A 254 11.83 -13.30 -10.36
CA ALA A 254 13.00 -12.55 -9.92
C ALA A 254 14.31 -13.19 -10.41
N ILE A 255 14.44 -14.51 -10.27
CA ILE A 255 15.63 -15.26 -10.72
C ILE A 255 15.73 -15.23 -12.25
N ASN A 256 14.61 -15.31 -12.96
CA ASN A 256 14.60 -15.27 -14.42
C ASN A 256 15.06 -13.91 -14.97
N ARG A 257 14.55 -12.80 -14.41
CA ARG A 257 14.81 -11.44 -14.92
C ARG A 257 16.10 -10.82 -14.38
N PHE A 258 16.48 -11.17 -13.16
CA PHE A 258 17.69 -10.71 -12.50
C PHE A 258 18.44 -11.91 -11.90
N PRO A 259 19.12 -12.73 -12.73
CA PRO A 259 19.79 -13.93 -12.25
C PRO A 259 20.89 -13.61 -11.23
N PRO A 260 20.91 -14.28 -10.07
CA PRO A 260 21.97 -14.12 -9.09
C PRO A 260 23.28 -14.80 -9.58
N PRO A 261 24.47 -14.44 -9.04
CA PRO A 261 25.76 -14.97 -9.45
C PRO A 261 26.02 -16.37 -8.86
N ALA A 262 25.22 -16.73 -7.85
CA ALA A 262 25.19 -18.01 -7.19
C ALA A 262 23.73 -18.32 -6.79
N PRO A 263 23.31 -19.60 -6.73
CA PRO A 263 21.90 -19.95 -6.49
C PRO A 263 21.30 -19.42 -5.18
N LEU A 264 22.10 -19.27 -4.13
CA LEU A 264 21.66 -18.74 -2.84
C LEU A 264 21.79 -17.23 -2.72
N ALA A 265 22.29 -16.58 -3.78
CA ALA A 265 22.68 -15.19 -3.72
C ALA A 265 21.58 -14.23 -4.18
N THR A 266 20.40 -14.32 -3.56
CA THR A 266 19.18 -13.62 -4.01
C THR A 266 18.75 -12.44 -3.13
N SER A 267 19.38 -12.22 -1.98
CA SER A 267 19.05 -11.12 -1.06
C SER A 267 19.81 -9.83 -1.35
N ASP A 268 19.34 -8.68 -0.85
CA ASP A 268 20.05 -7.40 -0.82
C ASP A 268 20.42 -6.80 -2.20
N ASN A 269 19.96 -7.41 -3.28
CA ASN A 269 20.38 -7.13 -4.64
C ASN A 269 19.19 -6.94 -5.57
N ARG A 270 19.43 -6.82 -6.88
CA ARG A 270 18.34 -6.60 -7.86
C ARG A 270 17.35 -7.75 -7.97
N THR A 271 17.78 -8.98 -7.68
CA THR A 271 16.87 -10.13 -7.56
C THR A 271 15.89 -9.89 -6.42
N ASP A 272 16.39 -9.43 -5.27
CA ASP A 272 15.58 -9.11 -4.10
C ASP A 272 14.63 -7.94 -4.36
N ALA A 273 15.17 -6.83 -4.87
CA ALA A 273 14.39 -5.65 -5.20
C ALA A 273 13.26 -5.98 -6.17
N PHE A 274 13.51 -6.80 -7.20
CA PHE A 274 12.47 -7.26 -8.10
C PHE A 274 11.44 -8.14 -7.37
N ARG A 275 11.89 -9.13 -6.59
CA ARG A 275 11.03 -10.05 -5.86
C ARG A 275 10.03 -9.29 -4.96
N HIS A 276 10.52 -8.36 -4.14
CA HIS A 276 9.70 -7.57 -3.22
C HIS A 276 8.70 -6.67 -3.97
N THR A 277 9.19 -5.96 -4.99
CA THR A 277 8.36 -5.06 -5.80
C THR A 277 7.27 -5.83 -6.56
N TYR A 278 7.62 -6.95 -7.20
CA TYR A 278 6.68 -7.74 -8.00
C TYR A 278 5.68 -8.50 -7.13
N TRP A 279 6.13 -9.05 -6.00
CA TRP A 279 5.26 -9.68 -5.03
C TRP A 279 4.19 -8.72 -4.50
N ASN A 280 4.58 -7.49 -4.13
CA ASN A 280 3.64 -6.46 -3.68
C ASN A 280 2.71 -6.01 -4.81
N ALA A 281 3.18 -5.92 -6.05
CA ALA A 281 2.33 -5.58 -7.18
C ALA A 281 1.23 -6.63 -7.41
N LEU A 282 1.59 -7.93 -7.40
CA LEU A 282 0.65 -9.05 -7.56
C LEU A 282 -0.33 -9.14 -6.39
N MET A 283 0.15 -9.03 -5.16
CA MET A 283 -0.71 -9.02 -3.97
C MET A 283 -1.67 -7.84 -3.99
N THR A 284 -1.21 -6.66 -4.42
CA THR A 284 -2.07 -5.46 -4.51
C THR A 284 -3.19 -5.64 -5.54
N GLN A 285 -2.88 -6.19 -6.72
CA GLN A 285 -3.91 -6.52 -7.71
C GLN A 285 -4.90 -7.56 -7.19
N ARG A 286 -4.44 -8.57 -6.45
CA ARG A 286 -5.27 -9.71 -6.04
C ARG A 286 -6.08 -9.45 -4.78
N PHE A 287 -5.48 -8.84 -3.77
CA PHE A 287 -6.00 -8.72 -2.40
C PHE A 287 -6.26 -7.28 -1.97
N GLY A 288 -5.82 -6.30 -2.78
CA GLY A 288 -5.93 -4.88 -2.48
C GLY A 288 -4.71 -4.34 -1.74
N GLU A 289 -4.47 -3.03 -1.92
CA GLU A 289 -3.31 -2.31 -1.37
C GLU A 289 -3.26 -2.39 0.16
N GLU A 290 -4.38 -2.17 0.84
CA GLU A 290 -4.40 -2.09 2.30
C GLU A 290 -4.02 -3.41 2.97
N TRP A 291 -4.59 -4.53 2.50
CA TRP A 291 -4.20 -5.86 2.98
C TRP A 291 -2.73 -6.15 2.68
N THR A 292 -2.28 -5.81 1.47
CA THR A 292 -0.90 -6.00 1.02
C THR A 292 0.09 -5.21 1.88
N ARG A 293 -0.22 -3.96 2.22
CA ARG A 293 0.60 -3.09 3.07
C ARG A 293 0.73 -3.65 4.48
N GLN A 294 -0.37 -4.09 5.08
CA GLN A 294 -0.36 -4.72 6.41
C GLN A 294 0.49 -5.99 6.40
N PHE A 295 0.34 -6.82 5.37
CA PHE A 295 1.09 -8.06 5.24
C PHE A 295 2.58 -7.80 5.02
N ALA A 296 2.96 -6.96 4.06
CA ALA A 296 4.34 -6.62 3.77
C ALA A 296 5.03 -5.96 4.97
N THR A 297 4.34 -5.06 5.68
CA THR A 297 4.87 -4.47 6.92
C THR A 297 5.12 -5.54 7.98
N ALA A 298 4.22 -6.51 8.13
CA ALA A 298 4.41 -7.61 9.08
C ALA A 298 5.54 -8.55 8.66
N HIS A 299 5.75 -8.75 7.35
CA HIS A 299 6.82 -9.55 6.77
C HIS A 299 8.21 -9.02 7.15
N GLU A 300 8.38 -7.69 7.19
CA GLU A 300 9.67 -7.05 7.49
C GLU A 300 9.99 -6.91 8.99
N ARG A 301 9.04 -7.19 9.90
CA ARG A 301 9.25 -7.08 11.37
C ARG A 301 10.10 -8.22 11.98
N ARG A 302 11.01 -8.81 11.22
CA ARG A 302 11.83 -9.95 11.65
C ARG A 302 12.93 -9.50 12.62
N PRO A 303 13.11 -10.17 13.77
CA PRO A 303 14.09 -9.74 14.75
C PRO A 303 15.52 -9.93 14.24
N GLY A 304 16.33 -8.87 14.32
CA GLY A 304 17.76 -8.92 14.02
C GLY A 304 18.15 -8.59 12.57
N GLU A 305 17.22 -8.14 11.72
CA GLU A 305 17.56 -7.66 10.37
C GLU A 305 18.33 -6.34 10.42
N PRO A 306 19.36 -6.14 9.56
CA PRO A 306 20.06 -4.86 9.45
C PRO A 306 19.16 -3.75 8.91
N ALA A 307 19.27 -2.54 9.46
CA ALA A 307 18.47 -1.38 9.06
C ALA A 307 18.43 -1.12 7.53
N PRO A 308 19.55 -1.23 6.77
CA PRO A 308 19.49 -1.06 5.31
C PRO A 308 18.65 -2.09 4.57
N ARG A 309 18.60 -3.34 5.05
CA ARG A 309 17.78 -4.39 4.43
C ARG A 309 16.31 -4.11 4.66
N GLU A 310 15.93 -3.84 5.92
CA GLU A 310 14.55 -3.50 6.28
C GLU A 310 14.05 -2.27 5.48
N ALA A 311 14.89 -1.25 5.34
CA ALA A 311 14.55 -0.06 4.55
C ALA A 311 14.41 -0.37 3.05
N MET A 312 15.30 -1.20 2.50
CA MET A 312 15.22 -1.63 1.10
C MET A 312 13.91 -2.37 0.83
N ASP A 313 13.59 -3.35 1.66
CA ASP A 313 12.42 -4.20 1.48
C ASP A 313 11.13 -3.39 1.62
N LEU A 314 10.99 -2.58 2.68
CA LEU A 314 9.80 -1.74 2.88
C LEU A 314 9.61 -0.70 1.75
N TYR A 315 10.69 -0.06 1.27
CA TYR A 315 10.62 0.90 0.17
C TYR A 315 10.24 0.21 -1.15
N ASN A 316 10.87 -0.92 -1.48
CA ASN A 316 10.58 -1.67 -2.70
C ASN A 316 9.15 -2.28 -2.67
N ASN A 317 8.69 -2.72 -1.50
CA ASN A 317 7.32 -3.14 -1.26
C ASN A 317 6.32 -2.01 -1.60
N GLU A 318 6.62 -0.78 -1.18
CA GLU A 318 5.81 0.41 -1.48
C GLU A 318 5.74 0.70 -2.98
N ILE A 319 6.89 0.69 -3.68
CA ILE A 319 6.93 0.82 -5.15
C ILE A 319 6.07 -0.27 -5.82
N GLY A 320 6.12 -1.50 -5.32
CA GLY A 320 5.30 -2.59 -5.81
C GLY A 320 3.80 -2.33 -5.67
N ARG A 321 3.36 -1.84 -4.50
CA ARG A 321 1.96 -1.46 -4.28
C ARG A 321 1.49 -0.35 -5.21
N GLN A 322 2.33 0.65 -5.45
CA GLN A 322 2.03 1.72 -6.40
C GLN A 322 1.87 1.18 -7.82
N ILE A 323 2.77 0.30 -8.28
CA ILE A 323 2.67 -0.34 -9.61
C ILE A 323 1.39 -1.19 -9.71
N GLY A 324 1.07 -2.00 -8.70
CA GLY A 324 -0.15 -2.81 -8.67
C GLY A 324 -1.44 -1.98 -8.70
N THR A 325 -1.48 -0.87 -7.97
CA THR A 325 -2.63 0.04 -7.89
C THR A 325 -2.84 0.84 -9.17
N THR A 326 -1.75 1.31 -9.79
CA THR A 326 -1.80 2.10 -11.04
C THR A 326 -2.07 1.24 -12.27
N HIS A 327 -1.82 -0.07 -12.21
CA HIS A 327 -2.02 -0.99 -13.32
C HIS A 327 -2.96 -2.16 -12.95
N PRO A 328 -4.21 -1.91 -12.53
CA PRO A 328 -5.07 -2.95 -11.95
C PRO A 328 -5.49 -4.05 -12.93
N ASN A 329 -5.37 -3.78 -14.23
CA ASN A 329 -5.74 -4.71 -15.31
C ASN A 329 -4.52 -5.26 -16.09
N ALA A 330 -3.30 -4.90 -15.69
CA ALA A 330 -2.12 -5.46 -16.32
C ALA A 330 -2.05 -6.96 -16.06
N SER A 331 -1.75 -7.73 -17.10
CA SER A 331 -1.42 -9.15 -16.96
C SER A 331 -0.17 -9.32 -16.08
N THR A 332 0.03 -10.54 -15.57
CA THR A 332 1.21 -10.87 -14.76
C THR A 332 2.52 -10.55 -15.50
N GLU A 333 2.58 -10.81 -16.81
CA GLU A 333 3.76 -10.52 -17.64
C GLU A 333 4.00 -9.00 -17.79
N GLU A 334 2.93 -8.24 -18.06
CA GLU A 334 3.02 -6.77 -18.16
C GLU A 334 3.43 -6.15 -16.82
N LEU A 335 2.91 -6.67 -15.72
CA LEU A 335 3.28 -6.23 -14.37
C LEU A 335 4.75 -6.56 -14.07
N ALA A 336 5.23 -7.74 -14.46
CA ALA A 336 6.65 -8.09 -14.37
C ALA A 336 7.54 -7.19 -15.25
N ASP A 337 7.05 -6.75 -16.43
CA ASP A 337 7.75 -5.80 -17.31
C ASP A 337 7.87 -4.41 -16.69
N LEU A 338 6.79 -3.91 -16.08
CA LEU A 338 6.76 -2.63 -15.37
C LEU A 338 7.72 -2.65 -14.17
N VAL A 339 7.65 -3.69 -13.34
CA VAL A 339 8.55 -3.86 -12.19
C VAL A 339 10.00 -4.01 -12.65
N GLY A 340 10.26 -4.80 -13.70
CA GLY A 340 11.60 -4.96 -14.24
C GLY A 340 12.18 -3.64 -14.76
N SER A 341 11.33 -2.77 -15.30
CA SER A 341 11.71 -1.43 -15.74
C SER A 341 12.01 -0.51 -14.57
N ALA A 342 11.18 -0.51 -13.52
CA ALA A 342 11.43 0.24 -12.28
C ALA A 342 12.79 -0.13 -11.65
N VAL A 343 13.10 -1.43 -11.57
CA VAL A 343 14.40 -1.91 -11.06
C VAL A 343 15.56 -1.49 -11.96
N ARG A 344 15.42 -1.51 -13.30
CA ARG A 344 16.49 -1.09 -14.21
C ARG A 344 16.72 0.42 -14.22
N ASN A 345 15.65 1.20 -14.05
CA ASN A 345 15.67 2.66 -14.13
C ASN A 345 16.15 3.33 -12.83
N GLY A 346 16.25 2.58 -11.73
CA GLY A 346 16.69 3.12 -10.45
C GLY A 346 15.54 3.69 -9.64
N ASP A 347 14.31 3.24 -9.88
CA ASP A 347 13.15 3.66 -9.09
C ASP A 347 13.07 2.86 -7.78
N THR A 348 13.75 1.71 -7.70
CA THR A 348 13.94 0.88 -6.50
C THR A 348 15.34 1.04 -5.91
N VAL A 349 15.55 0.51 -4.70
CA VAL A 349 16.85 0.53 -4.01
C VAL A 349 17.38 -0.88 -3.77
N ILE A 350 18.69 -0.99 -3.57
CA ILE A 350 19.42 -2.19 -3.14
C ILE A 350 20.33 -1.83 -1.96
N VAL A 351 20.82 -2.82 -1.20
CA VAL A 351 21.80 -2.55 -0.15
C VAL A 351 23.17 -2.23 -0.78
N SER A 352 23.85 -1.22 -0.25
CA SER A 352 25.18 -0.81 -0.69
C SER A 352 26.20 -1.94 -0.59
N MET A 353 27.24 -1.91 -1.42
CA MET A 353 28.26 -2.98 -1.44
C MET A 353 28.94 -3.22 -0.08
N ASP A 354 29.04 -2.18 0.75
CA ASP A 354 29.62 -2.25 2.09
C ASP A 354 28.62 -2.68 3.19
N GLY A 355 27.35 -2.92 2.84
CA GLY A 355 26.28 -3.36 3.75
C GLY A 355 25.79 -2.30 4.72
N ARG A 356 26.23 -1.03 4.58
CA ARG A 356 25.98 0.02 5.58
C ARG A 356 24.89 1.03 5.18
N GLY A 357 24.39 0.98 3.95
CA GLY A 357 23.38 1.91 3.47
C GLY A 357 22.65 1.38 2.24
N LEU A 358 21.98 2.28 1.54
CA LEU A 358 21.22 1.98 0.33
C LEU A 358 21.92 2.57 -0.90
N GLU A 359 21.69 1.94 -2.04
CA GLU A 359 22.04 2.45 -3.36
C GLU A 359 20.84 2.32 -4.31
N TRP A 360 20.70 3.24 -5.26
CA TRP A 360 19.71 3.12 -6.31
C TRP A 360 19.97 1.87 -7.14
N SER A 361 18.91 1.13 -7.45
CA SER A 361 19.02 -0.14 -8.16
C SER A 361 19.68 0.00 -9.52
N SER A 362 19.68 1.17 -10.16
CA SER A 362 20.35 1.44 -11.45
C SER A 362 21.88 1.52 -11.35
N ASN A 363 22.45 1.70 -10.16
CA ASN A 363 23.90 1.83 -9.97
C ASN A 363 24.63 0.50 -10.23
N THR A 364 25.07 0.30 -11.46
CA THR A 364 25.78 -0.91 -11.93
C THR A 364 27.27 -0.92 -11.63
N GLN A 365 27.86 0.18 -11.12
CA GLN A 365 29.30 0.30 -10.90
C GLN A 365 29.78 -0.25 -9.53
N ALA A 366 28.86 -0.60 -8.63
CA ALA A 366 29.18 -1.12 -7.29
C ALA A 366 28.92 -2.63 -7.11
N LEU A 367 27.95 -3.23 -7.83
CA LEU A 367 27.63 -4.66 -7.70
C LEU A 367 27.38 -5.29 -9.08
N PRO A 368 28.14 -6.32 -9.50
CA PRO A 368 27.78 -7.16 -10.64
C PRO A 368 26.35 -7.71 -10.47
N MET A 369 25.65 -8.04 -11.57
CA MET A 369 24.32 -8.66 -11.47
C MET A 369 24.34 -9.84 -10.49
N GLY A 370 23.58 -9.68 -9.40
CA GLY A 370 23.41 -10.65 -8.34
C GLY A 370 24.41 -10.56 -7.15
N ALA A 371 25.42 -9.70 -7.17
CA ALA A 371 26.28 -9.54 -6.01
C ALA A 371 25.49 -8.89 -4.85
N HIS A 372 25.69 -9.39 -3.62
CA HIS A 372 25.04 -8.86 -2.41
C HIS A 372 25.74 -7.61 -1.88
N GLY A 373 24.96 -6.72 -1.26
CA GLY A 373 25.50 -5.66 -0.42
C GLY A 373 26.01 -6.22 0.91
N GLY A 374 27.33 -6.32 1.08
CA GLY A 374 27.96 -6.71 2.35
C GLY A 374 27.60 -8.11 2.88
N ASN A 375 28.20 -8.47 4.02
CA ASN A 375 27.91 -9.73 4.73
C ASN A 375 26.80 -9.46 5.77
N PRO A 376 25.64 -10.15 5.72
CA PRO A 376 24.56 -9.98 6.71
C PRO A 376 24.99 -10.14 8.18
N ASP A 377 26.04 -10.94 8.44
CA ASP A 377 26.34 -11.45 9.78
C ASP A 377 27.63 -10.91 10.41
N ALA A 378 28.31 -9.92 9.85
CA ALA A 378 29.52 -9.38 10.49
C ALA A 378 29.78 -7.91 10.15
N PRO A 379 29.73 -6.99 11.12
CA PRO A 379 30.47 -5.75 10.97
C PRO A 379 31.97 -6.06 11.11
N ALA A 380 32.82 -5.28 10.42
CA ALA A 380 34.27 -5.50 10.36
C ALA A 380 34.97 -5.43 11.75
N ASP A 381 34.25 -5.03 12.79
CA ASP A 381 34.70 -4.87 14.18
C ASP A 381 34.00 -5.80 15.19
N GLY A 382 33.06 -6.66 14.75
CA GLY A 382 32.37 -7.62 15.62
C GLY A 382 31.34 -7.02 16.58
N GLY A 383 30.85 -5.80 16.36
CA GLY A 383 29.71 -5.23 17.07
C GLY A 383 28.35 -5.82 16.66
N PRO A 384 27.26 -5.56 17.39
CA PRO A 384 25.89 -5.84 16.92
C PRO A 384 25.50 -4.90 15.76
N PRO A 385 24.59 -5.33 14.84
CA PRO A 385 24.14 -4.51 13.72
C PRO A 385 23.53 -3.17 14.20
N VAL A 386 23.81 -2.09 13.47
CA VAL A 386 23.32 -0.74 13.79
C VAL A 386 21.82 -0.69 13.52
N LYS A 387 20.99 -0.74 14.57
CA LYS A 387 19.56 -0.45 14.51
C LYS A 387 19.32 1.06 14.54
N LEU A 388 18.51 1.57 13.63
CA LEU A 388 17.96 2.92 13.72
C LEU A 388 16.65 2.90 14.52
N PRO A 389 16.27 4.00 15.19
CA PRO A 389 14.96 4.10 15.86
C PRO A 389 13.83 3.89 14.84
N PRO A 390 12.68 3.30 15.23
CA PRO A 390 11.54 3.11 14.33
C PRO A 390 11.09 4.44 13.71
N GLY A 391 10.90 4.44 12.39
CA GLY A 391 10.23 5.52 11.68
C GLY A 391 8.72 5.37 11.78
N HIS A 392 7.98 6.47 11.60
CA HIS A 392 6.54 6.41 11.32
C HIS A 392 6.37 6.56 9.81
N PRO A 393 6.45 5.48 9.01
CA PRO A 393 6.33 5.59 7.56
C PRO A 393 4.97 6.22 7.24
N THR A 394 5.00 7.38 6.60
CA THR A 394 3.80 8.11 6.18
C THR A 394 3.11 7.36 5.04
N PRO A 395 1.78 7.43 4.92
CA PRO A 395 1.00 6.71 3.91
C PRO A 395 1.11 7.24 2.47
N TYR A 396 1.96 8.23 2.19
CA TYR A 396 2.15 8.82 0.86
C TYR A 396 3.61 9.28 0.68
N PRO A 397 4.13 9.28 -0.56
CA PRO A 397 5.56 9.41 -0.86
C PRO A 397 6.12 10.78 -0.48
N THR A 398 7.34 10.80 0.08
CA THR A 398 8.29 11.88 -0.18
C THR A 398 8.61 11.89 -1.67
N GLU A 399 8.42 13.04 -2.32
CA GLU A 399 8.56 13.28 -3.76
C GLU A 399 9.58 12.36 -4.46
N GLY A 400 9.12 11.57 -5.43
CA GLY A 400 9.94 10.63 -6.18
C GLY A 400 9.18 10.05 -7.36
N ARG A 401 9.85 9.98 -8.52
CA ARG A 401 9.31 9.53 -9.81
C ARG A 401 8.20 8.48 -9.69
N THR A 402 7.10 8.74 -10.39
CA THR A 402 6.16 7.71 -10.83
C THR A 402 6.92 6.71 -11.72
N PRO A 403 7.14 5.45 -11.29
CA PRO A 403 7.88 4.47 -12.07
C PRO A 403 7.11 4.09 -13.34
N GLY A 404 7.79 3.95 -14.47
CA GLY A 404 7.20 3.44 -15.72
C GLY A 404 6.73 4.47 -16.75
N ILE A 405 6.89 5.78 -16.48
CA ILE A 405 6.69 6.82 -17.50
C ILE A 405 8.07 7.19 -18.07
N PRO A 406 8.38 6.85 -19.34
CA PRO A 406 9.60 7.36 -19.97
C PRO A 406 9.54 8.88 -20.09
N ALA A 407 10.69 9.52 -19.90
CA ALA A 407 10.88 10.96 -20.04
C ALA A 407 10.45 11.49 -21.43
#